data_AF-A0A672IZ12-F1
#
_entry.id   AF-A0A672IZ12-F1
#
_cell.length_a   1.000
_cell.length_b   1.000
_cell.length_c   1.000
_cell.angle_alpha   90.00
_cell.angle_beta   90.00
_cell.angle_gamma   90.00
#
_symmetry.space_group_name_H-M   'P 1'
#
loop_
_entity.id
_entity.type
_entity.pdbx_description
1 polymer ?
#
loop_
_entity_poly.entity_id
_entity_poly.type
_entity_poly.pdbx_seq_one_letter_code
_entity_poly.pdbx_strand_id
1 'polypeptide(L)'
;NSEAFYQLFLPSVVDGILSLADRLMRRTEVGVWVFSWSTVCCPSFSPSEVRGHTCEPAAGGVSPRSSEVTVSTGLDSLLDKDWRGRGFEQDVDQLIALIQSEKDAASHSELERAACVIQAAWRSHQTRRRVKSLSRAVSSLQRRYRRRQRQQEEQQQWEEELRYQVCVRRQQARRQFHQKHRELLQRLPAGKHPYLQECERRAAVLIQSFWRGCRERRRYDDAQRRTLRLAQTQQQAAHTLQRAVRRFLQKRRAAKAPPLPGFWIGQEGLTDGRRVELKRQVEEYVAAHPSTRVSTEECVRLHEEVQLLLLKELQRGEEHRREEQRRAALLAHTHTQLEKLTDAPPLSVVTVTEADSFLSPSGHVAARARDAHNRVMQASRLPWWRMLGETDPEGEIFGSDPLEMLEAELGGLYVGGGAWTD
;
A
#
# COMPACT_ATOMS: atom_id res chain seq x y z
N ASN A 1 -12.59 43.37 -6.38
CA ASN A 1 -11.52 42.72 -7.20
C ASN A 1 -11.00 41.39 -6.64
N SER A 2 -11.23 41.03 -5.37
CA SER A 2 -10.95 39.69 -4.84
C SER A 2 -12.01 38.65 -5.22
N GLU A 3 -13.27 39.05 -5.37
CA GLU A 3 -14.39 38.15 -5.65
C GLU A 3 -14.35 37.55 -7.07
N ALA A 4 -13.94 38.33 -8.07
CA ALA A 4 -13.73 37.85 -9.44
C ALA A 4 -12.55 36.87 -9.56
N PHE A 5 -11.53 37.01 -8.70
CA PHE A 5 -10.39 36.09 -8.65
C PHE A 5 -10.83 34.72 -8.11
N TYR A 6 -11.64 34.69 -7.06
CA TYR A 6 -12.13 33.42 -6.51
C TYR A 6 -13.19 32.75 -7.39
N GLN A 7 -14.04 33.50 -8.09
CA GLN A 7 -15.08 32.91 -8.94
C GLN A 7 -14.57 32.42 -10.29
N LEU A 8 -13.51 33.01 -10.85
CA LEU A 8 -13.01 32.63 -12.18
C LEU A 8 -11.70 31.82 -12.14
N PHE A 9 -10.82 32.07 -11.17
CA PHE A 9 -9.50 31.45 -11.14
C PHE A 9 -9.53 30.05 -10.51
N LEU A 10 -10.33 29.84 -9.46
CA LEU A 10 -10.40 28.53 -8.79
C LEU A 10 -11.00 27.43 -9.68
N PRO A 11 -12.12 27.64 -10.41
CA PRO A 11 -12.64 26.62 -11.31
C PRO A 11 -11.66 26.31 -12.45
N SER A 12 -11.01 27.33 -13.03
CA SER A 12 -10.04 27.15 -14.11
C SER A 12 -8.77 26.40 -13.68
N VAL A 13 -8.27 26.66 -12.47
CA VAL A 13 -7.09 25.96 -11.93
C VAL A 13 -7.45 24.53 -11.53
N VAL A 14 -8.65 24.32 -10.98
CA VAL A 14 -9.15 22.97 -10.65
C VAL A 14 -9.38 22.15 -11.93
N ASP A 15 -9.96 22.73 -12.98
CA ASP A 15 -10.13 22.06 -14.28
C ASP A 15 -8.77 21.77 -14.96
N GLY A 16 -7.79 22.67 -14.82
CA GLY A 16 -6.43 22.45 -15.29
C GLY A 16 -5.73 21.29 -14.56
N ILE A 17 -5.90 21.18 -13.24
CA ILE A 17 -5.33 20.11 -12.42
C ILE A 17 -6.03 18.78 -12.69
N LEU A 18 -7.35 18.77 -12.85
CA LEU A 18 -8.12 17.57 -13.17
C LEU A 18 -7.83 17.07 -14.59
N SER A 19 -7.65 17.97 -15.56
CA SER A 19 -7.21 17.63 -16.93
C SER A 19 -5.79 17.08 -16.96
N LEU A 20 -4.88 17.61 -16.12
CA LEU A 20 -3.53 17.08 -15.97
C LEU A 20 -3.54 15.70 -15.31
N ALA A 21 -4.39 15.50 -14.29
CA ALA A 21 -4.58 14.21 -13.63
C ALA A 21 -5.15 13.17 -14.61
N ASP A 22 -6.12 13.53 -15.44
CA ASP A 22 -6.70 12.65 -16.45
C ASP A 22 -5.68 12.32 -17.57
N ARG A 23 -4.81 13.27 -17.96
CA ARG A 23 -3.68 13.00 -18.89
C ARG A 23 -2.59 12.14 -18.28
N LEU A 24 -2.34 12.23 -16.98
CA LEU A 24 -1.37 11.37 -16.29
C LEU A 24 -1.92 9.95 -16.12
N MET A 25 -3.19 9.80 -15.78
CA MET A 25 -3.89 8.52 -15.67
C MET A 25 -3.97 7.79 -17.02
N ARG A 26 -4.27 8.52 -18.11
CA ARG A 26 -4.28 7.93 -19.47
C ARG A 26 -2.88 7.61 -20.01
N ARG A 27 -1.81 8.17 -19.44
CA ARG A 27 -0.42 7.81 -19.78
C ARG A 27 0.10 6.61 -18.98
N THR A 28 -0.49 6.28 -17.84
CA THR A 28 -0.11 5.10 -17.04
C THR A 28 -0.76 3.80 -17.51
N GLU A 29 -1.77 3.86 -18.38
CA GLU A 29 -2.46 2.68 -18.91
C GLU A 29 -1.93 2.19 -20.27
N VAL A 30 -0.95 2.88 -20.87
CA VAL A 30 -0.24 2.43 -22.08
C VAL A 30 1.26 2.34 -21.77
N GLY A 31 1.63 1.32 -21.01
CA GLY A 31 3.01 1.12 -20.58
C GLY A 31 3.22 -0.23 -19.90
N VAL A 32 2.60 -1.30 -20.41
CA VAL A 32 3.06 -2.67 -20.12
C VAL A 32 4.42 -2.84 -20.82
N TRP A 33 5.47 -2.31 -20.20
CA TRP A 33 6.83 -2.65 -20.55
C TRP A 33 7.18 -3.95 -19.84
N VAL A 34 7.14 -5.01 -20.64
CA VAL A 34 7.89 -6.24 -20.45
C VAL A 34 9.34 -5.85 -20.16
N PHE A 35 9.79 -6.00 -18.91
CA PHE A 35 11.21 -6.01 -18.61
C PHE A 35 11.76 -7.38 -19.00
N SER A 36 12.16 -7.48 -20.27
CA SER A 36 13.13 -8.47 -20.74
C SER A 36 14.50 -7.99 -20.30
N TRP A 37 15.15 -8.72 -19.38
CA TRP A 37 16.59 -8.64 -19.23
C TRP A 37 17.24 -9.44 -20.36
N SER A 38 17.88 -8.72 -21.28
CA SER A 38 18.96 -9.23 -22.10
C SER A 38 19.88 -8.07 -22.41
N THR A 39 21.03 -8.11 -21.74
CA THR A 39 22.39 -7.86 -22.22
C THR A 39 22.54 -7.14 -23.57
N VAL A 40 23.36 -6.08 -23.59
CA VAL A 40 24.58 -5.94 -24.41
C VAL A 40 24.93 -4.45 -24.65
N CYS A 41 26.25 -4.19 -24.59
CA CYS A 41 27.00 -3.06 -25.16
C CYS A 41 27.09 -1.72 -24.43
N CYS A 42 28.26 -1.57 -23.80
CA CYS A 42 29.04 -0.33 -23.74
C CYS A 42 29.03 0.43 -25.08
N PRO A 43 29.02 1.77 -25.01
CA PRO A 43 29.77 2.58 -25.96
C PRO A 43 30.99 3.19 -25.25
N SER A 44 32.15 2.86 -25.78
CA SER A 44 33.40 3.58 -25.67
C SER A 44 33.16 5.07 -25.96
N PHE A 45 33.51 5.95 -25.01
CA PHE A 45 33.59 7.38 -25.27
C PHE A 45 34.91 7.92 -24.70
N SER A 46 35.72 8.45 -25.60
CA SER A 46 37.02 9.08 -25.36
C SER A 46 36.87 10.34 -24.49
N PRO A 47 37.83 10.67 -23.60
CA PRO A 47 37.77 11.91 -22.84
C PRO A 47 38.50 13.04 -23.58
N SER A 48 37.74 14.01 -24.05
CA SER A 48 38.22 15.38 -24.31
C SER A 48 38.08 16.20 -23.02
N GLU A 49 39.23 16.60 -22.48
CA GLU A 49 39.55 17.94 -22.00
C GLU A 49 38.47 18.74 -21.24
N VAL A 50 38.73 19.09 -19.97
CA VAL A 50 38.61 20.47 -19.42
C VAL A 50 38.84 20.49 -17.88
N ARG A 51 39.84 21.31 -17.51
CA ARG A 51 40.06 22.12 -16.28
C ARG A 51 39.88 21.50 -14.89
N GLY A 52 41.04 21.21 -14.31
CA GLY A 52 41.62 21.91 -13.15
C GLY A 52 40.69 22.53 -12.10
N HIS A 53 40.68 21.94 -10.92
CA HIS A 53 40.73 22.67 -9.66
C HIS A 53 41.62 21.94 -8.67
N THR A 54 42.70 22.64 -8.29
CA THR A 54 43.65 22.29 -7.24
C THR A 54 42.96 22.25 -5.88
N CYS A 55 43.18 21.18 -5.12
CA CYS A 55 43.02 21.15 -3.68
C CYS A 55 44.24 20.42 -3.11
N GLU A 56 45.08 21.16 -2.40
CA GLU A 56 46.16 20.63 -1.58
C GLU A 56 45.66 19.60 -0.56
N PRO A 57 46.52 18.65 -0.18
CA PRO A 57 46.52 18.16 1.18
C PRO A 57 47.88 18.39 1.86
N ALA A 58 47.77 18.92 3.07
CA ALA A 58 48.85 19.12 4.01
C ALA A 58 49.48 17.79 4.45
N ALA A 59 50.81 17.83 4.54
CA ALA A 59 51.72 17.23 5.51
C ALA A 59 51.37 15.88 6.19
N GLY A 60 52.36 14.98 6.14
CA GLY A 60 52.67 14.10 7.28
C GLY A 60 52.77 12.62 6.93
N GLY A 61 53.97 12.15 6.60
CA GLY A 61 54.25 10.73 6.45
C GLY A 61 55.72 10.48 6.10
N VAL A 62 56.54 10.25 7.11
CA VAL A 62 57.98 9.99 7.02
C VAL A 62 58.22 8.48 6.81
N SER A 63 59.12 8.17 5.86
CA SER A 63 59.90 6.93 5.68
C SER A 63 59.21 5.64 5.22
N PRO A 64 59.95 4.65 4.66
CA PRO A 64 61.42 4.54 4.57
C PRO A 64 61.99 4.31 3.16
N ARG A 65 63.30 4.53 3.09
CA ARG A 65 64.24 4.11 2.04
C ARG A 65 63.91 2.71 1.50
N SER A 66 63.62 2.62 0.21
CA SER A 66 63.99 1.47 -0.59
C SER A 66 65.28 1.84 -1.31
N SER A 67 66.36 1.29 -0.78
CA SER A 67 67.67 1.23 -1.40
C SER A 67 67.55 0.54 -2.75
N GLU A 68 67.40 1.32 -3.81
CA GLU A 68 67.74 0.87 -5.15
C GLU A 68 69.25 0.76 -5.22
N VAL A 69 69.67 -0.48 -5.41
CA VAL A 69 71.03 -0.89 -5.73
C VAL A 69 71.49 -0.05 -6.92
N THR A 70 72.42 0.87 -6.69
CA THR A 70 73.18 1.51 -7.76
C THR A 70 74.02 0.42 -8.43
N VAL A 71 73.45 -0.20 -9.46
CA VAL A 71 74.18 -1.04 -10.40
C VAL A 71 75.08 -0.10 -11.20
N SER A 72 76.34 -0.01 -10.75
CA SER A 72 77.52 0.42 -11.50
C SER A 72 77.47 1.76 -12.27
N THR A 73 77.73 2.87 -11.58
CA THR A 73 78.17 4.16 -12.18
C THR A 73 79.49 4.08 -12.97
N GLY A 74 80.14 2.90 -13.01
CA GLY A 74 81.30 2.64 -13.87
C GLY A 74 80.94 2.20 -15.30
N LEU A 75 79.72 1.70 -15.53
CA LEU A 75 79.29 1.22 -16.86
C LEU A 75 78.88 2.36 -17.80
N ASP A 76 78.40 3.48 -17.26
CA ASP A 76 77.99 4.65 -18.07
C ASP A 76 79.14 5.23 -18.89
N SER A 77 80.38 5.17 -18.37
CA SER A 77 81.59 5.60 -19.10
C SER A 77 82.01 4.66 -20.24
N LEU A 78 81.51 3.42 -20.25
CA LEU A 78 81.67 2.46 -21.33
C LEU A 78 80.56 2.61 -22.37
N LEU A 79 79.35 3.05 -21.99
CA LEU A 79 78.22 3.24 -22.92
C LEU A 79 78.36 4.50 -23.80
N ASP A 80 79.10 5.52 -23.34
CA ASP A 80 79.40 6.75 -24.12
C ASP A 80 80.48 6.57 -25.22
N LYS A 81 81.08 5.37 -25.33
CA LYS A 81 82.00 5.05 -26.42
C LYS A 81 81.28 4.17 -27.45
N ASP A 82 81.17 4.64 -28.69
CA ASP A 82 80.63 3.83 -29.78
C ASP A 82 81.54 2.62 -30.05
N TRP A 83 81.13 1.43 -29.60
CA TRP A 83 81.83 0.16 -29.85
C TRP A 83 81.53 -0.45 -31.23
N ARG A 84 80.75 0.24 -32.06
CA ARG A 84 80.40 -0.18 -33.42
C ARG A 84 81.68 -0.23 -34.28
N GLY A 85 81.97 -1.40 -34.87
CA GLY A 85 83.13 -1.66 -35.71
C GLY A 85 84.38 -2.29 -35.06
N ARG A 86 84.35 -2.65 -33.76
CA ARG A 86 85.50 -3.30 -33.07
C ARG A 86 85.33 -4.80 -32.75
N GLY A 87 84.30 -5.44 -33.30
CA GLY A 87 84.08 -6.90 -33.17
C GLY A 87 83.25 -7.35 -31.95
N PHE A 88 82.74 -6.40 -31.14
CA PHE A 88 81.88 -6.66 -29.98
C PHE A 88 80.38 -6.39 -30.24
N GLU A 89 79.99 -6.13 -31.49
CA GLU A 89 78.61 -5.74 -31.85
C GLU A 89 77.59 -6.80 -31.42
N GLN A 90 77.94 -8.08 -31.54
CA GLN A 90 77.05 -9.18 -31.22
C GLN A 90 76.79 -9.31 -29.71
N ASP A 91 77.79 -9.03 -28.87
CA ASP A 91 77.66 -9.07 -27.40
C ASP A 91 76.94 -7.81 -26.87
N VAL A 92 77.17 -6.65 -27.50
CA VAL A 92 76.47 -5.40 -27.17
C VAL A 92 75.00 -5.46 -27.57
N ASP A 93 74.69 -5.97 -28.76
CA ASP A 93 73.29 -6.15 -29.19
C ASP A 93 72.58 -7.22 -28.36
N GLN A 94 73.27 -8.28 -27.92
CA GLN A 94 72.72 -9.25 -26.95
C GLN A 94 72.46 -8.61 -25.58
N LEU A 95 73.35 -7.76 -25.08
CA LEU A 95 73.16 -7.04 -23.82
C LEU A 95 71.99 -6.03 -23.91
N ILE A 96 71.88 -5.30 -25.01
CA ILE A 96 70.77 -4.38 -25.27
C ILE A 96 69.45 -5.16 -25.37
N ALA A 97 69.44 -6.30 -26.05
CA ALA A 97 68.27 -7.18 -26.15
C ALA A 97 67.87 -7.76 -24.78
N LEU A 98 68.83 -8.16 -23.95
CA LEU A 98 68.56 -8.64 -22.59
C LEU A 98 67.99 -7.53 -21.70
N ILE A 99 68.63 -6.35 -21.69
CA ILE A 99 68.18 -5.20 -20.91
C ILE A 99 66.80 -4.73 -21.39
N GLN A 100 66.53 -4.66 -22.70
CA GLN A 100 65.21 -4.30 -23.23
C GLN A 100 64.17 -5.38 -22.93
N SER A 101 64.51 -6.67 -23.02
CA SER A 101 63.58 -7.77 -22.68
C SER A 101 63.17 -7.78 -21.19
N GLU A 102 64.11 -7.44 -20.30
CA GLU A 102 63.86 -7.38 -18.84
C GLU A 102 63.09 -6.10 -18.48
N LYS A 103 63.40 -4.97 -19.13
CA LYS A 103 62.66 -3.72 -18.97
C LYS A 103 61.23 -3.84 -19.52
N ASP A 104 61.04 -4.36 -20.72
CA ASP A 104 59.73 -4.36 -21.38
C ASP A 104 58.74 -5.34 -20.75
N ALA A 105 59.18 -6.51 -20.26
CA ALA A 105 58.28 -7.48 -19.64
C ALA A 105 57.96 -7.17 -18.15
N ALA A 106 58.97 -6.79 -17.37
CA ALA A 106 58.78 -6.49 -15.94
C ALA A 106 58.13 -5.12 -15.73
N SER A 107 58.57 -4.09 -16.46
CA SER A 107 58.04 -2.73 -16.26
C SER A 107 56.62 -2.55 -16.81
N HIS A 108 56.25 -3.17 -17.94
CA HIS A 108 54.85 -3.15 -18.39
C HIS A 108 53.90 -3.85 -17.40
N SER A 109 54.31 -4.99 -16.84
CA SER A 109 53.53 -5.71 -15.82
C SER A 109 53.37 -4.88 -14.53
N GLU A 110 54.42 -4.16 -14.11
CA GLU A 110 54.37 -3.26 -12.95
C GLU A 110 53.53 -2.01 -13.21
N LEU A 111 53.60 -1.43 -14.41
CA LEU A 111 52.76 -0.30 -14.82
C LEU A 111 51.29 -0.70 -14.89
N GLU A 112 50.98 -1.89 -15.42
CA GLU A 112 49.63 -2.45 -15.43
C GLU A 112 49.11 -2.69 -14.01
N ARG A 113 49.95 -3.24 -13.11
CA ARG A 113 49.60 -3.40 -11.69
C ARG A 113 49.36 -2.06 -11.01
N ALA A 114 50.23 -1.06 -11.21
CA ALA A 114 50.07 0.28 -10.65
C ALA A 114 48.79 0.96 -11.17
N ALA A 115 48.51 0.84 -12.47
CA ALA A 115 47.29 1.33 -13.09
C ALA A 115 46.06 0.65 -12.49
N CYS A 116 46.09 -0.68 -12.29
CA CYS A 116 45.01 -1.42 -11.65
C CYS A 116 44.74 -0.93 -10.22
N VAL A 117 45.80 -0.65 -9.44
CA VAL A 117 45.69 -0.12 -8.07
C VAL A 117 45.07 1.28 -8.07
N ILE A 118 45.54 2.18 -8.93
CA ILE A 118 45.01 3.55 -9.03
C ILE A 118 43.53 3.51 -9.46
N GLN A 119 43.22 2.70 -10.46
CA GLN A 119 41.84 2.55 -10.94
C GLN A 119 40.92 1.94 -9.87
N ALA A 120 41.38 0.95 -9.12
CA ALA A 120 40.62 0.36 -8.01
C ALA A 120 40.37 1.40 -6.90
N ALA A 121 41.40 2.17 -6.53
CA ALA A 121 41.30 3.24 -5.54
C ALA A 121 40.32 4.34 -5.98
N TRP A 122 40.36 4.74 -7.26
CA TRP A 122 39.44 5.72 -7.85
C TRP A 122 37.99 5.22 -7.87
N ARG A 123 37.75 3.99 -8.37
CA ARG A 123 36.41 3.37 -8.37
C ARG A 123 35.84 3.27 -6.95
N SER A 124 36.69 2.94 -5.98
CA SER A 124 36.31 2.91 -4.56
C SER A 124 35.98 4.31 -3.99
N HIS A 125 36.78 5.33 -4.33
CA HIS A 125 36.48 6.72 -3.97
C HIS A 125 35.14 7.18 -4.54
N GLN A 126 34.88 6.91 -5.82
CA GLN A 126 33.65 7.27 -6.52
C GLN A 126 32.43 6.62 -5.86
N THR A 127 32.50 5.32 -5.54
CA THR A 127 31.42 4.61 -4.83
C THR A 127 31.18 5.19 -3.45
N ARG A 128 32.24 5.45 -2.66
CA ARG A 128 32.12 6.07 -1.33
C ARG A 128 31.49 7.47 -1.38
N ARG A 129 31.80 8.27 -2.40
CA ARG A 129 31.17 9.57 -2.64
C ARG A 129 29.67 9.42 -2.96
N ARG A 130 29.30 8.48 -3.85
CA ARG A 130 27.89 8.20 -4.18
C ARG A 130 27.09 7.75 -2.96
N VAL A 131 27.63 6.82 -2.17
CA VAL A 131 26.98 6.33 -0.93
C VAL A 131 26.79 7.47 0.09
N LYS A 132 27.79 8.34 0.28
CA LYS A 132 27.66 9.52 1.15
C LYS A 132 26.64 10.55 0.64
N SER A 133 26.48 10.70 -0.67
CA SER A 133 25.44 11.57 -1.26
C SER A 133 24.04 11.01 -1.01
N LEU A 134 23.86 9.70 -1.21
CA LEU A 134 22.61 9.01 -0.95
C LEU A 134 22.21 9.08 0.53
N SER A 135 23.14 8.86 1.46
CA SER A 135 22.83 8.97 2.90
C SER A 135 22.34 10.37 3.27
N ARG A 136 22.94 11.42 2.71
CA ARG A 136 22.48 12.81 2.90
C ARG A 136 21.08 13.05 2.33
N ALA A 137 20.77 12.50 1.16
CA ALA A 137 19.45 12.59 0.56
C ALA A 137 18.39 11.88 1.42
N VAL A 138 18.68 10.66 1.88
CA VAL A 138 17.81 9.89 2.79
C VAL A 138 17.59 10.63 4.10
N SER A 139 18.64 11.14 4.74
CA SER A 139 18.50 11.93 5.98
C SER A 139 17.69 13.21 5.78
N SER A 140 17.75 13.82 4.58
CA SER A 140 16.95 15.00 4.26
C SER A 140 15.48 14.65 4.05
N LEU A 141 15.19 13.52 3.39
CA LEU A 141 13.84 13.00 3.21
C LEU A 141 13.21 12.62 4.56
N GLN A 142 13.93 11.89 5.40
CA GLN A 142 13.49 11.50 6.74
C GLN A 142 13.17 12.72 7.61
N ARG A 143 14.01 13.77 7.57
CA ARG A 143 13.75 15.02 8.29
C ARG A 143 12.49 15.73 7.78
N ARG A 144 12.29 15.80 6.46
CA ARG A 144 11.06 16.38 5.87
C ARG A 144 9.82 15.59 6.24
N TYR A 145 9.90 14.26 6.19
CA TYR A 145 8.81 13.38 6.58
C TYR A 145 8.42 13.59 8.05
N ARG A 146 9.39 13.51 8.97
CA ARG A 146 9.15 13.73 10.41
C ARG A 146 8.59 15.13 10.71
N ARG A 147 9.03 16.16 9.98
CA ARG A 147 8.47 17.52 10.10
C ARG A 147 7.02 17.58 9.62
N ARG A 148 6.72 16.98 8.47
CA ARG A 148 5.35 16.94 7.92
C ARG A 148 4.41 16.18 8.85
N GLN A 149 4.88 15.08 9.42
CA GLN A 149 4.12 14.29 10.39
C GLN A 149 3.76 15.12 11.63
N ARG A 150 4.74 15.81 12.23
CA ARG A 150 4.46 16.73 13.37
C ARG A 150 3.47 17.83 13.02
N GLN A 151 3.58 18.43 11.83
CA GLN A 151 2.64 19.46 11.39
C GLN A 151 1.21 18.92 11.24
N GLN A 152 1.05 17.67 10.78
CA GLN A 152 -0.26 17.02 10.69
C GLN A 152 -0.83 16.72 12.07
N GLU A 153 -0.01 16.22 13.00
CA GLU A 153 -0.41 15.98 14.38
C GLU A 153 -0.82 17.28 15.08
N GLU A 154 -0.02 18.35 14.93
CA GLU A 154 -0.36 19.69 15.44
C GLU A 154 -1.66 20.21 14.83
N GLN A 155 -1.88 20.04 13.52
CA GLN A 155 -3.13 20.43 12.86
C GLN A 155 -4.33 19.66 13.41
N GLN A 156 -4.21 18.35 13.62
CA GLN A 156 -5.27 17.53 14.21
C GLN A 156 -5.59 18.00 15.64
N GLN A 157 -4.58 18.25 16.46
CA GLN A 157 -4.76 18.78 17.81
C GLN A 157 -5.45 20.15 17.80
N TRP A 158 -5.06 21.05 16.89
CA TRP A 158 -5.73 22.34 16.73
C TRP A 158 -7.19 22.22 16.27
N GLU A 159 -7.48 21.28 15.36
CA GLU A 159 -8.85 21.00 14.93
C GLU A 159 -9.70 20.42 16.05
N GLU A 160 -9.16 19.48 16.84
CA GLU A 160 -9.82 18.90 18.00
C GLU A 160 -10.10 19.93 19.08
N GLU A 161 -9.11 20.76 19.41
CA GLU A 161 -9.25 21.87 20.35
C GLU A 161 -10.32 22.87 19.87
N LEU A 162 -10.34 23.20 18.58
CA LEU A 162 -11.37 24.07 18.01
C LEU A 162 -12.77 23.44 18.11
N ARG A 163 -12.90 22.14 17.79
CA ARG A 163 -14.16 21.39 17.93
C ARG A 163 -14.63 21.38 19.38
N TYR A 164 -13.73 21.15 20.32
CA TYR A 164 -14.02 21.19 21.75
C TYR A 164 -14.49 22.59 22.18
N GLN A 165 -13.78 23.65 21.80
CA GLN A 165 -14.18 25.03 22.11
C GLN A 165 -15.55 25.39 21.54
N VAL A 166 -15.85 24.97 20.30
CA VAL A 166 -17.18 25.17 19.69
C VAL A 166 -18.25 24.41 20.48
N CYS A 167 -17.97 23.17 20.88
CA CYS A 167 -18.89 22.37 21.69
C CYS A 167 -19.18 23.04 23.05
N VAL A 168 -18.13 23.47 23.75
CA VAL A 168 -18.24 24.16 25.04
C VAL A 168 -19.01 25.47 24.90
N ARG A 169 -18.71 26.31 23.89
CA ARG A 169 -19.45 27.55 23.63
C ARG A 169 -20.93 27.29 23.35
N ARG A 170 -21.25 26.26 22.54
CA ARG A 170 -22.64 25.85 22.27
C ARG A 170 -23.33 25.38 23.55
N GLN A 171 -22.65 24.58 24.38
CA GLN A 171 -23.19 24.09 25.64
C GLN A 171 -23.44 25.24 26.63
N GLN A 172 -22.50 26.18 26.76
CA GLN A 172 -22.65 27.38 27.59
C GLN A 172 -23.81 28.24 27.10
N ALA A 173 -23.91 28.49 25.80
CA ALA A 173 -25.02 29.23 25.21
C ALA A 173 -26.38 28.55 25.47
N ARG A 174 -26.45 27.21 25.36
CA ARG A 174 -27.64 26.43 25.73
C ARG A 174 -27.99 26.58 27.21
N ARG A 175 -27.01 26.45 28.11
CA ARG A 175 -27.21 26.63 29.56
C ARG A 175 -27.74 28.02 29.88
N GLN A 176 -27.12 29.06 29.32
CA GLN A 176 -27.55 30.45 29.49
C GLN A 176 -28.98 30.68 28.94
N PHE A 177 -29.30 30.10 27.78
CA PHE A 177 -30.64 30.16 27.22
C PHE A 177 -31.66 29.49 28.15
N HIS A 178 -31.40 28.28 28.62
CA HIS A 178 -32.28 27.58 29.55
C HIS A 178 -32.43 28.30 30.88
N GLN A 179 -31.36 28.91 31.40
CA GLN A 179 -31.42 29.72 32.61
C GLN A 179 -32.34 30.92 32.42
N LYS A 180 -32.15 31.72 31.37
CA LYS A 180 -33.03 32.86 31.03
C LYS A 180 -34.48 32.42 30.81
N HIS A 181 -34.69 31.26 30.18
CA HIS A 181 -36.02 30.70 29.96
C HIS A 181 -36.69 30.30 31.29
N ARG A 182 -35.97 29.66 32.22
CA ARG A 182 -36.48 29.35 33.57
C ARG A 182 -36.82 30.61 34.35
N GLU A 183 -35.95 31.62 34.32
CA GLU A 183 -36.20 32.91 34.97
C GLU A 183 -37.45 33.59 34.42
N LEU A 184 -37.68 33.52 33.10
CA LEU A 184 -38.90 34.00 32.47
C LEU A 184 -40.13 33.22 32.98
N LEU A 185 -40.08 31.88 32.97
CA LEU A 185 -41.19 31.03 33.42
C LEU A 185 -41.53 31.27 34.90
N GLN A 186 -40.55 31.51 35.77
CA GLN A 186 -40.77 31.82 37.18
C GLN A 186 -41.52 33.14 37.41
N ARG A 187 -41.38 34.11 36.49
CA ARG A 187 -42.05 35.43 36.58
C ARG A 187 -43.44 35.43 35.94
N LEU A 188 -43.75 34.41 35.16
CA LEU A 188 -44.97 34.33 34.37
C LEU A 188 -46.14 33.80 35.22
N PRO A 189 -47.35 34.42 35.18
CA PRO A 189 -48.50 33.96 35.98
C PRO A 189 -49.08 32.64 35.46
N ALA A 190 -49.37 31.65 36.31
CA ALA A 190 -49.72 30.25 35.95
C ALA A 190 -50.90 29.98 34.96
N GLY A 191 -51.50 30.99 34.33
CA GLY A 191 -52.48 30.84 33.25
C GLY A 191 -51.88 30.42 31.90
N LYS A 192 -52.73 30.36 30.85
CA LYS A 192 -52.28 30.01 29.48
C LYS A 192 -51.36 31.10 28.92
N HIS A 193 -50.10 30.75 28.68
CA HIS A 193 -49.10 31.66 28.15
C HIS A 193 -49.10 31.67 26.62
N PRO A 194 -49.45 32.80 25.95
CA PRO A 194 -49.42 32.89 24.49
C PRO A 194 -47.99 32.67 23.93
N TYR A 195 -46.96 32.97 24.72
CA TYR A 195 -45.56 32.69 24.37
C TYR A 195 -45.26 31.19 24.24
N LEU A 196 -45.74 30.35 25.17
CA LEU A 196 -45.52 28.90 25.10
C LEU A 196 -46.25 28.26 23.93
N GLN A 197 -47.48 28.70 23.65
CA GLN A 197 -48.24 28.25 22.48
C GLN A 197 -47.55 28.62 21.17
N GLU A 198 -46.94 29.81 21.10
CA GLU A 198 -46.16 30.21 19.93
C GLU A 198 -44.86 29.40 19.80
N CYS A 199 -44.22 29.04 20.92
CA CYS A 199 -43.07 28.12 20.92
C CYS A 199 -43.46 26.72 20.40
N GLU A 200 -44.58 26.16 20.87
CA GLU A 200 -45.12 24.88 20.40
C GLU A 200 -45.43 24.93 18.90
N ARG A 201 -46.10 25.99 18.44
CA ARG A 201 -46.42 26.19 17.02
C ARG A 201 -45.16 26.24 16.17
N ARG A 202 -44.14 27.00 16.59
CA ARG A 202 -42.83 27.08 15.88
C ARG A 202 -42.12 25.73 15.88
N ALA A 203 -42.11 25.02 17.00
CA ALA A 203 -41.53 23.69 17.11
C ALA A 203 -42.19 22.71 16.15
N ALA A 204 -43.53 22.68 16.12
CA ALA A 204 -44.30 21.84 15.21
C ALA A 204 -43.96 22.12 13.74
N VAL A 205 -43.86 23.40 13.33
CA VAL A 205 -43.49 23.77 11.96
C VAL A 205 -42.07 23.30 11.60
N LEU A 206 -41.12 23.42 12.53
CA LEU A 206 -39.74 22.94 12.32
C LEU A 206 -39.68 21.42 12.18
N ILE A 207 -40.31 20.68 13.09
CA ILE A 207 -40.37 19.21 13.05
C ILE A 207 -41.03 18.75 11.76
N GLN A 208 -42.16 19.35 11.39
CA GLN A 208 -42.87 19.00 10.17
C GLN A 208 -42.07 19.31 8.91
N SER A 209 -41.39 20.45 8.84
CA SER A 209 -40.57 20.82 7.67
C SER A 209 -39.35 19.90 7.53
N PHE A 210 -38.69 19.57 8.64
CA PHE A 210 -37.60 18.59 8.66
C PHE A 210 -38.07 17.21 8.23
N TRP A 211 -39.20 16.72 8.78
CA TRP A 211 -39.77 15.42 8.41
C TRP A 211 -40.14 15.37 6.93
N ARG A 212 -40.77 16.42 6.38
CA ARG A 212 -41.07 16.52 4.95
C ARG A 212 -39.80 16.43 4.10
N GLY A 213 -38.74 17.14 4.49
CA GLY A 213 -37.45 17.08 3.80
C GLY A 213 -36.77 15.72 3.89
N CYS A 214 -36.75 15.10 5.08
CA CYS A 214 -36.20 13.77 5.28
C CYS A 214 -36.96 12.71 4.48
N ARG A 215 -38.29 12.79 4.44
CA ARG A 215 -39.13 11.90 3.65
C ARG A 215 -38.82 12.00 2.16
N GLU A 216 -38.68 13.22 1.64
CA GLU A 216 -38.41 13.41 0.21
C GLU A 216 -37.02 12.97 -0.20
N ARG A 217 -36.00 13.22 0.63
CA ARG A 217 -34.64 12.68 0.41
C ARG A 217 -34.64 11.16 0.37
N ARG A 218 -35.29 10.50 1.34
CA ARG A 218 -35.40 9.03 1.33
C ARG A 218 -36.08 8.52 0.05
N ARG A 219 -37.17 9.17 -0.39
CA ARG A 219 -37.85 8.81 -1.66
C ARG A 219 -36.93 8.94 -2.86
N TYR A 220 -36.17 10.03 -2.95
CA TYR A 220 -35.20 10.24 -4.02
C TYR A 220 -34.10 9.17 -4.00
N ASP A 221 -33.51 8.91 -2.84
CA ASP A 221 -32.46 7.90 -2.67
C ASP A 221 -32.97 6.51 -3.05
N ASP A 222 -34.19 6.15 -2.63
CA ASP A 222 -34.83 4.89 -2.99
C ASP A 222 -35.12 4.79 -4.49
N ALA A 223 -35.60 5.87 -5.11
CA ALA A 223 -35.84 5.92 -6.55
C ALA A 223 -34.52 5.79 -7.33
N GLN A 224 -33.46 6.49 -6.90
CA GLN A 224 -32.14 6.40 -7.50
C GLN A 224 -31.57 4.97 -7.38
N ARG A 225 -31.65 4.36 -6.18
CA ARG A 225 -31.23 2.98 -5.93
C ARG A 225 -32.01 2.00 -6.81
N ARG A 226 -33.33 2.16 -6.94
CA ARG A 226 -34.17 1.33 -7.82
C ARG A 226 -33.76 1.46 -9.29
N THR A 227 -33.49 2.68 -9.76
CA THR A 227 -33.07 2.93 -11.14
C THR A 227 -31.72 2.28 -11.44
N LEU A 228 -30.76 2.40 -10.52
CA LEU A 228 -29.45 1.73 -10.63
C LEU A 228 -29.59 0.21 -10.66
N ARG A 229 -30.42 -0.38 -9.78
CA ARG A 229 -30.70 -1.82 -9.78
C ARG A 229 -31.31 -2.28 -11.11
N LEU A 230 -32.30 -1.55 -11.61
CA LEU A 230 -32.95 -1.87 -12.89
C LEU A 230 -31.96 -1.82 -14.06
N ALA A 231 -31.10 -0.79 -14.11
CA ALA A 231 -30.04 -0.68 -15.13
C ALA A 231 -29.05 -1.86 -15.05
N GLN A 232 -28.63 -2.25 -13.83
CA GLN A 232 -27.76 -3.42 -13.64
C GLN A 232 -28.42 -4.71 -14.10
N THR A 233 -29.70 -4.94 -13.77
CA THR A 233 -30.44 -6.11 -14.24
C THR A 233 -30.57 -6.13 -15.76
N GLN A 234 -30.83 -4.99 -16.39
CA GLN A 234 -30.87 -4.86 -17.85
C GLN A 234 -29.52 -5.19 -18.49
N GLN A 235 -28.41 -4.69 -17.93
CA GLN A 235 -27.06 -5.00 -18.41
C GLN A 235 -26.73 -6.49 -18.27
N GLN A 236 -27.06 -7.11 -17.13
CA GLN A 236 -26.88 -8.55 -16.92
C GLN A 236 -27.70 -9.39 -17.91
N ALA A 237 -28.95 -9.00 -18.16
CA ALA A 237 -29.79 -9.64 -19.17
C ALA A 237 -29.18 -9.49 -20.58
N ALA A 238 -28.71 -8.29 -20.93
CA ALA A 238 -28.05 -8.03 -22.21
C ALA A 238 -26.79 -8.89 -22.38
N HIS A 239 -25.92 -8.97 -21.37
CA HIS A 239 -24.75 -9.84 -21.41
C HIS A 239 -25.11 -11.32 -21.56
N THR A 240 -26.16 -11.77 -20.88
CA THR A 240 -26.66 -13.15 -20.98
C THR A 240 -27.13 -13.47 -22.40
N LEU A 241 -27.93 -12.58 -23.00
CA LEU A 241 -28.38 -12.70 -24.38
C LEU A 241 -27.22 -12.64 -25.37
N GLN A 242 -26.32 -11.68 -25.24
CA GLN A 242 -25.13 -11.56 -26.09
C GLN A 242 -24.27 -12.83 -26.03
N ARG A 243 -24.05 -13.39 -24.84
CA ARG A 243 -23.31 -14.64 -24.67
C ARG A 243 -24.03 -15.82 -25.30
N ALA A 244 -25.35 -15.90 -25.16
CA ALA A 244 -26.16 -16.94 -25.79
C ALA A 244 -26.09 -16.85 -27.32
N VAL A 245 -26.23 -15.66 -27.90
CA VAL A 245 -26.12 -15.42 -29.35
C VAL A 245 -24.72 -15.76 -29.85
N ARG A 246 -23.65 -15.32 -29.16
CA ARG A 246 -22.28 -15.69 -29.52
C ARG A 246 -22.07 -17.20 -29.52
N ARG A 247 -22.56 -17.91 -28.50
CA ARG A 247 -22.52 -19.38 -28.44
C ARG A 247 -23.33 -20.02 -29.58
N PHE A 248 -24.51 -19.50 -29.88
CA PHE A 248 -25.33 -19.97 -31.00
C PHE A 248 -24.62 -19.79 -32.34
N LEU A 249 -24.05 -18.62 -32.58
CA LEU A 249 -23.27 -18.34 -33.79
C LEU A 249 -22.01 -19.21 -33.87
N GLN A 250 -21.32 -19.44 -32.75
CA GLN A 250 -20.20 -20.37 -32.68
C GLN A 250 -20.63 -21.80 -33.01
N LYS A 251 -21.76 -22.28 -32.48
CA LYS A 251 -22.35 -23.57 -32.84
C LYS A 251 -22.70 -23.64 -34.32
N ARG A 252 -23.31 -22.60 -34.89
CA ARG A 252 -23.61 -22.55 -36.34
C ARG A 252 -22.35 -22.53 -37.19
N ARG A 253 -21.31 -21.80 -36.78
CA ARG A 253 -20.01 -21.79 -37.45
C ARG A 253 -19.32 -23.14 -37.36
N ALA A 254 -19.33 -23.79 -36.19
CA ALA A 254 -18.78 -25.13 -36.00
C ALA A 254 -19.53 -26.20 -36.80
N ALA A 255 -20.86 -26.09 -36.90
CA ALA A 255 -21.67 -26.99 -37.74
C ALA A 255 -21.45 -26.77 -39.25
N LYS A 256 -21.10 -25.55 -39.66
CA LYS A 256 -20.75 -25.20 -41.05
C LYS A 256 -19.27 -25.42 -41.38
N ALA A 257 -18.41 -25.40 -40.36
CA ALA A 257 -17.01 -25.72 -40.52
C ALA A 257 -16.91 -27.20 -40.91
N PRO A 258 -16.09 -27.55 -41.91
CA PRO A 258 -15.72 -28.95 -42.12
C PRO A 258 -15.24 -29.53 -40.79
N PRO A 259 -15.53 -30.80 -40.47
CA PRO A 259 -15.00 -31.41 -39.26
C PRO A 259 -13.48 -31.25 -39.28
N LEU A 260 -12.98 -30.33 -38.44
CA LEU A 260 -11.57 -30.23 -38.17
C LEU A 260 -11.16 -31.62 -37.64
N PRO A 261 -10.12 -32.25 -38.20
CA PRO A 261 -9.65 -33.53 -37.70
C PRO A 261 -9.45 -33.38 -36.19
N GLY A 262 -10.07 -34.27 -35.43
CA GLY A 262 -10.19 -34.16 -33.97
C GLY A 262 -8.87 -33.76 -33.33
N PHE A 263 -8.95 -32.79 -32.43
CA PHE A 263 -7.87 -32.35 -31.55
C PHE A 263 -7.11 -33.57 -30.99
N TRP A 264 -5.96 -33.88 -31.58
CA TRP A 264 -4.70 -34.48 -31.13
C TRP A 264 -4.64 -35.55 -30.02
N ILE A 265 -5.74 -35.91 -29.36
CA ILE A 265 -5.82 -36.90 -28.28
C ILE A 265 -6.51 -38.11 -28.88
N GLY A 266 -5.70 -39.05 -29.38
CA GLY A 266 -6.17 -40.32 -29.95
C GLY A 266 -6.04 -40.44 -31.47
N GLN A 267 -5.09 -39.74 -32.11
CA GLN A 267 -4.68 -40.13 -33.47
C GLN A 267 -4.02 -41.52 -33.41
N GLU A 268 -4.47 -42.47 -34.24
CA GLU A 268 -3.75 -43.72 -34.51
C GLU A 268 -2.34 -43.36 -34.97
N GLY A 269 -1.33 -43.62 -34.12
CA GLY A 269 0.07 -43.33 -34.41
C GLY A 269 0.81 -42.52 -33.35
N LEU A 270 0.13 -41.89 -32.38
CA LEU A 270 0.81 -41.27 -31.22
C LEU A 270 0.98 -42.27 -30.05
N THR A 271 1.41 -43.49 -30.38
CA THR A 271 1.81 -44.53 -29.43
C THR A 271 2.95 -44.00 -28.54
N ASP A 272 3.14 -44.54 -27.33
CA ASP A 272 4.23 -44.11 -26.43
C ASP A 272 5.61 -44.14 -27.11
N GLY A 273 5.85 -45.11 -28.00
CA GLY A 273 7.07 -45.15 -28.82
C GLY A 273 7.21 -43.96 -29.78
N ARG A 274 6.12 -43.50 -30.40
CA ARG A 274 6.14 -42.30 -31.25
C ARG A 274 6.27 -41.01 -30.45
N ARG A 275 5.73 -40.96 -29.23
CA ARG A 275 5.95 -39.85 -28.30
C ARG A 275 7.41 -39.71 -27.93
N VAL A 276 8.09 -40.81 -27.62
CA VAL A 276 9.53 -40.81 -27.32
C VAL A 276 10.33 -40.38 -28.56
N GLU A 277 9.99 -40.88 -29.75
CA GLU A 277 10.66 -40.46 -30.99
C GLU A 277 10.47 -38.97 -31.30
N LEU A 278 9.26 -38.44 -31.14
CA LEU A 278 9.00 -37.00 -31.32
C LEU A 278 9.70 -36.17 -30.26
N LYS A 279 9.75 -36.65 -29.01
CA LYS A 279 10.49 -36.00 -27.94
C LYS A 279 11.99 -35.97 -28.26
N ARG A 280 12.54 -37.07 -28.76
CA ARG A 280 13.93 -37.17 -29.25
C ARG A 280 14.17 -36.17 -30.38
N GLN A 281 13.28 -36.07 -31.37
CA GLN A 281 13.41 -35.09 -32.46
C GLN A 281 13.39 -33.64 -31.98
N VAL A 282 12.55 -33.32 -30.99
CA VAL A 282 12.52 -32.00 -30.36
C VAL A 282 13.81 -31.73 -29.59
N GLU A 283 14.29 -32.70 -28.80
CA GLU A 283 15.56 -32.58 -28.06
C GLU A 283 16.75 -32.41 -29.01
N GLU A 284 16.79 -33.16 -30.11
CA GLU A 284 17.82 -33.10 -31.15
C GLU A 284 17.78 -31.74 -31.89
N TYR A 285 16.58 -31.23 -32.17
CA TYR A 285 16.39 -29.90 -32.76
C TYR A 285 16.80 -28.77 -31.80
N VAL A 286 16.45 -28.87 -30.52
CA VAL A 286 16.83 -27.91 -29.48
C VAL A 286 18.34 -27.94 -29.22
N ALA A 287 18.96 -29.11 -29.26
CA ALA A 287 20.42 -29.25 -29.18
C ALA A 287 21.12 -28.62 -30.40
N ALA A 288 20.53 -28.75 -31.60
CA ALA A 288 21.02 -28.11 -32.81
C ALA A 288 20.77 -26.59 -32.85
N HIS A 289 19.79 -26.09 -32.09
CA HIS A 289 19.44 -24.66 -32.03
C HIS A 289 19.41 -24.13 -30.59
N PRO A 290 20.58 -24.01 -29.92
CA PRO A 290 20.65 -23.47 -28.57
C PRO A 290 20.13 -22.04 -28.52
N SER A 291 19.27 -21.76 -27.54
CA SER A 291 18.77 -20.42 -27.28
C SER A 291 19.93 -19.50 -26.89
N THR A 292 20.11 -18.39 -27.62
CA THR A 292 21.17 -17.41 -27.33
C THR A 292 20.84 -16.53 -26.11
N ARG A 293 19.56 -16.49 -25.69
CA ARG A 293 19.07 -15.53 -24.68
C ARG A 293 18.90 -16.13 -23.28
N VAL A 294 18.68 -17.43 -23.18
CA VAL A 294 18.40 -18.11 -21.90
C VAL A 294 19.11 -19.44 -21.89
N SER A 295 19.88 -19.71 -20.83
CA SER A 295 20.55 -21.01 -20.68
C SER A 295 19.54 -22.11 -20.34
N THR A 296 19.88 -23.36 -20.63
CA THR A 296 19.04 -24.51 -20.29
C THR A 296 18.80 -24.61 -18.78
N GLU A 297 19.82 -24.29 -17.98
CA GLU A 297 19.78 -24.27 -16.51
C GLU A 297 18.84 -23.18 -15.99
N GLU A 298 18.85 -21.99 -16.61
CA GLU A 298 17.92 -20.91 -16.26
C GLU A 298 16.47 -21.27 -16.60
N CYS A 299 16.23 -21.95 -17.72
CA CYS A 299 14.91 -22.47 -18.09
C CYS A 299 14.39 -23.49 -17.07
N VAL A 300 15.24 -24.42 -16.63
CA VAL A 300 14.86 -25.42 -15.60
C VAL A 300 14.57 -24.72 -14.28
N ARG A 301 15.43 -23.80 -13.84
CA ARG A 301 15.23 -23.05 -12.60
C ARG A 301 13.94 -22.23 -12.63
N LEU A 302 13.65 -21.57 -13.76
CA LEU A 302 12.42 -20.79 -13.93
C LEU A 302 11.18 -21.70 -13.96
N HIS A 303 11.29 -22.89 -14.55
CA HIS A 303 10.21 -23.87 -14.52
C HIS A 303 9.91 -24.32 -13.09
N GLU A 304 10.94 -24.67 -12.31
CA GLU A 304 10.81 -25.04 -10.90
C GLU A 304 10.20 -23.90 -10.06
N GLU A 305 10.66 -22.66 -10.26
CA GLU A 305 10.12 -21.48 -9.59
C GLU A 305 8.62 -21.28 -9.90
N VAL A 306 8.22 -21.41 -11.16
CA VAL A 306 6.81 -21.30 -11.58
C VAL A 306 5.97 -22.43 -10.99
N GLN A 307 6.47 -23.67 -10.94
CA GLN A 307 5.76 -24.77 -10.31
C GLN A 307 5.55 -24.54 -8.80
N LEU A 308 6.56 -24.02 -8.10
CA LEU A 308 6.46 -23.66 -6.68
C LEU A 308 5.45 -22.53 -6.45
N LEU A 309 5.46 -21.49 -7.29
CA LEU A 309 4.49 -20.41 -7.23
C LEU A 309 3.06 -20.91 -7.47
N LEU A 310 2.87 -21.82 -8.44
CA LEU A 310 1.57 -22.43 -8.70
C LEU A 310 1.07 -23.21 -7.48
N LEU A 311 1.92 -24.04 -6.87
CA LEU A 311 1.56 -24.77 -5.66
C LEU A 311 1.17 -23.84 -4.51
N LYS A 312 1.90 -22.74 -4.32
CA LYS A 312 1.60 -21.74 -3.30
C LYS A 312 0.24 -21.06 -3.54
N GLU A 313 -0.07 -20.69 -4.77
CA GLU A 313 -1.37 -20.09 -5.10
C GLU A 313 -2.52 -21.09 -4.92
N LEU A 314 -2.31 -22.37 -5.27
CA LEU A 314 -3.29 -23.42 -5.02
C LEU A 314 -3.54 -23.63 -3.51
N GLN A 315 -2.48 -23.62 -2.69
CA GLN A 315 -2.59 -23.70 -1.23
C GLN A 315 -3.32 -22.50 -0.63
N ARG A 316 -3.00 -21.28 -1.08
CA ARG A 316 -3.68 -20.06 -0.67
C ARG A 316 -5.18 -20.09 -1.01
N GLY A 317 -5.55 -20.67 -2.15
CA GLY A 317 -6.94 -20.87 -2.54
C GLY A 317 -7.69 -21.87 -1.66
N GLU A 318 -7.02 -22.91 -1.15
CA GLU A 318 -7.60 -23.84 -0.14
C GLU A 318 -7.77 -23.15 1.22
N GLU A 319 -6.77 -22.38 1.67
CA GLU A 319 -6.84 -21.60 2.91
C GLU A 319 -7.98 -20.60 2.88
N HIS A 320 -8.14 -19.87 1.77
CA HIS A 320 -9.21 -18.90 1.61
C HIS A 320 -10.60 -19.56 1.69
N ARG A 321 -10.80 -20.69 1.02
CA ARG A 321 -12.05 -21.45 1.11
C ARG A 321 -12.34 -21.94 2.54
N ARG A 322 -11.32 -22.36 3.29
CA ARG A 322 -11.49 -22.76 4.70
C ARG A 322 -11.87 -21.56 5.58
N GLU A 323 -11.26 -20.40 5.36
CA GLU A 323 -11.63 -19.17 6.07
C GLU A 323 -13.07 -18.75 5.77
N GLU A 324 -13.48 -18.80 4.50
CA GLU A 324 -14.86 -18.51 4.10
C GLU A 324 -15.85 -19.47 4.76
N GLN A 325 -15.54 -20.77 4.79
CA GLN A 325 -16.36 -21.77 5.50
C GLN A 325 -16.45 -21.47 7.00
N ARG A 326 -15.33 -21.10 7.65
CA ARG A 326 -15.32 -20.70 9.07
C ARG A 326 -16.17 -19.46 9.33
N ARG A 327 -16.06 -18.43 8.48
CA ARG A 327 -16.88 -17.21 8.57
C ARG A 327 -18.35 -17.52 8.37
N ALA A 328 -18.70 -18.34 7.38
CA ALA A 328 -20.08 -18.75 7.13
C ALA A 328 -20.66 -19.53 8.32
N ALA A 329 -19.90 -20.44 8.93
CA ALA A 329 -20.31 -21.18 10.12
C ALA A 329 -20.50 -20.25 11.33
N LEU A 330 -19.60 -19.28 11.54
CA LEU A 330 -19.72 -18.28 12.59
C LEU A 330 -20.97 -17.42 12.39
N LEU A 331 -21.21 -16.95 11.16
CA LEU A 331 -22.39 -16.15 10.82
C LEU A 331 -23.68 -16.95 11.06
N ALA A 332 -23.73 -18.21 10.61
CA ALA A 332 -24.87 -19.08 10.89
C ALA A 332 -25.08 -19.27 12.39
N HIS A 333 -24.01 -19.52 13.16
CA HIS A 333 -24.10 -19.62 14.61
C HIS A 333 -24.64 -18.33 15.24
N THR A 334 -24.12 -17.16 14.87
CA THR A 334 -24.64 -15.88 15.38
C THR A 334 -26.11 -15.66 15.03
N HIS A 335 -26.54 -16.02 13.82
CA HIS A 335 -27.94 -15.94 13.41
C HIS A 335 -28.83 -16.81 14.29
N THR A 336 -28.43 -18.07 14.53
CA THR A 336 -29.20 -18.97 15.40
C THR A 336 -29.28 -18.47 16.84
N GLN A 337 -28.24 -17.82 17.36
CA GLN A 337 -28.27 -17.22 18.71
C GLN A 337 -29.20 -16.00 18.74
N LEU A 338 -29.21 -15.18 17.69
CA LEU A 338 -30.12 -14.04 17.58
C LEU A 338 -31.59 -14.47 17.46
N GLU A 339 -31.87 -15.53 16.69
CA GLU A 339 -33.22 -16.13 16.61
C GLU A 339 -33.68 -16.60 17.99
N LYS A 340 -32.83 -17.33 18.72
CA LYS A 340 -33.12 -17.75 20.11
C LYS A 340 -33.45 -16.57 21.03
N LEU A 341 -32.70 -15.47 20.92
CA LEU A 341 -32.96 -14.26 21.71
C LEU A 341 -34.23 -13.54 21.28
N THR A 342 -34.58 -13.60 19.99
CA THR A 342 -35.81 -13.01 19.46
C THR A 342 -37.03 -13.78 19.95
N ASP A 343 -36.91 -15.10 20.05
CA ASP A 343 -37.95 -16.01 20.55
C ASP A 343 -37.91 -16.20 22.08
N ALA A 344 -37.22 -15.32 22.81
CA ALA A 344 -37.06 -15.47 24.25
C ALA A 344 -38.40 -15.30 25.00
N PRO A 345 -38.79 -16.27 25.85
CA PRO A 345 -40.03 -16.17 26.61
C PRO A 345 -39.97 -15.02 27.64
N PRO A 346 -41.12 -14.42 27.96
CA PRO A 346 -41.18 -13.35 28.97
C PRO A 346 -40.74 -13.88 30.34
N LEU A 347 -40.02 -13.05 31.10
CA LEU A 347 -39.40 -13.41 32.39
C LEU A 347 -40.38 -13.98 33.44
N SER A 348 -41.69 -13.77 33.27
CA SER A 348 -42.74 -14.32 34.12
C SER A 348 -43.05 -15.81 33.88
N VAL A 349 -42.65 -16.37 32.73
CA VAL A 349 -42.98 -17.74 32.29
C VAL A 349 -41.73 -18.64 32.18
N VAL A 350 -40.53 -18.06 32.25
CA VAL A 350 -39.26 -18.76 32.06
C VAL A 350 -39.05 -19.88 33.09
N THR A 351 -38.81 -21.10 32.60
CA THR A 351 -38.35 -22.22 33.43
C THR A 351 -36.83 -22.23 33.58
N VAL A 352 -36.31 -22.85 34.65
CA VAL A 352 -34.85 -22.93 34.91
C VAL A 352 -34.11 -23.60 33.75
N THR A 353 -34.71 -24.61 33.14
CA THR A 353 -34.16 -25.32 31.98
C THR A 353 -34.09 -24.47 30.72
N GLU A 354 -35.05 -23.56 30.53
CA GLU A 354 -35.02 -22.60 29.41
C GLU A 354 -33.99 -21.50 29.66
N ALA A 355 -33.83 -21.03 30.90
CA ALA A 355 -32.81 -20.06 31.28
C ALA A 355 -31.38 -20.60 31.03
N ASP A 356 -31.14 -21.87 31.36
CA ASP A 356 -29.85 -22.54 31.11
C ASP A 356 -29.53 -22.66 29.61
N SER A 357 -30.54 -22.69 28.74
CA SER A 357 -30.34 -22.76 27.28
C SER A 357 -29.74 -21.49 26.66
N PHE A 358 -29.82 -20.36 27.37
CA PHE A 358 -29.23 -19.07 26.97
C PHE A 358 -27.81 -18.88 27.50
N LEU A 359 -27.30 -19.79 28.32
CA LEU A 359 -25.94 -19.72 28.83
C LEU A 359 -24.94 -20.14 27.74
N SER A 360 -23.80 -19.46 27.71
CA SER A 360 -22.69 -19.85 26.83
C SER A 360 -22.17 -21.24 27.22
N PRO A 361 -21.93 -22.16 26.26
CA PRO A 361 -21.32 -23.47 26.55
C PRO A 361 -19.94 -23.37 27.20
N SER A 362 -19.24 -22.25 27.00
CA SER A 362 -17.95 -21.99 27.65
C SER A 362 -18.14 -21.36 29.03
N GLY A 363 -17.82 -22.14 30.07
CA GLY A 363 -18.00 -21.72 31.47
C GLY A 363 -17.25 -20.43 31.85
N HIS A 364 -16.08 -20.17 31.27
CA HIS A 364 -15.32 -18.93 31.53
C HIS A 364 -16.03 -17.69 30.97
N VAL A 365 -16.65 -17.79 29.78
CA VAL A 365 -17.44 -16.70 29.19
C VAL A 365 -18.72 -16.49 29.99
N ALA A 366 -19.39 -17.57 30.40
CA ALA A 366 -20.58 -17.49 31.24
C ALA A 366 -20.29 -16.84 32.60
N ALA A 367 -19.18 -17.21 33.26
CA ALA A 367 -18.74 -16.61 34.51
C ALA A 367 -18.41 -15.12 34.34
N ARG A 368 -17.65 -14.75 33.28
CA ARG A 368 -17.34 -13.35 32.98
C ARG A 368 -18.59 -12.52 32.71
N ALA A 369 -19.55 -13.06 31.95
CA ALA A 369 -20.82 -12.41 31.68
C ALA A 369 -21.64 -12.20 32.97
N ARG A 370 -21.67 -13.21 33.86
CA ARG A 370 -22.31 -13.10 35.17
C ARG A 370 -21.67 -12.04 36.05
N ASP A 371 -20.34 -11.99 36.11
CA ASP A 371 -19.63 -10.98 36.91
C ASP A 371 -19.83 -9.57 36.33
N ALA A 372 -19.84 -9.42 35.00
CA ALA A 372 -20.16 -8.15 34.35
C ALA A 372 -21.59 -7.70 34.68
N HIS A 373 -22.57 -8.59 34.61
CA HIS A 373 -23.95 -8.30 34.99
C HIS A 373 -24.07 -7.93 36.48
N ASN A 374 -23.39 -8.67 37.36
CA ASN A 374 -23.37 -8.37 38.80
C ASN A 374 -22.76 -6.99 39.07
N ARG A 375 -21.69 -6.61 38.36
CA ARG A 375 -21.13 -5.25 38.45
C ARG A 375 -22.13 -4.20 38.00
N VAL A 376 -22.83 -4.39 36.88
CA VAL A 376 -23.89 -3.48 36.40
C VAL A 376 -25.03 -3.35 37.43
N MET A 377 -25.45 -4.46 38.03
CA MET A 377 -26.49 -4.47 39.07
C MET A 377 -26.04 -3.82 40.39
N GLN A 378 -24.77 -3.94 40.73
CA GLN A 378 -24.17 -3.24 41.89
C GLN A 378 -24.04 -1.75 41.60
N ALA A 379 -23.59 -1.39 40.41
CA ALA A 379 -23.50 -0.02 39.91
C ALA A 379 -24.83 0.72 39.97
N SER A 380 -25.93 0.09 39.55
CA SER A 380 -27.27 0.69 39.60
C SER A 380 -27.77 0.98 41.02
N ARG A 381 -27.16 0.36 42.05
CA ARG A 381 -27.49 0.60 43.45
C ARG A 381 -26.64 1.71 44.07
N LEU A 382 -25.57 2.14 43.39
CA LEU A 382 -24.68 3.17 43.87
C LEU A 382 -25.10 4.55 43.35
N PRO A 383 -24.92 5.62 44.14
CA PRO A 383 -25.12 6.98 43.65
C PRO A 383 -24.25 7.27 42.43
N TRP A 384 -24.80 7.97 41.43
CA TRP A 384 -24.16 8.24 40.13
C TRP A 384 -22.72 8.80 40.21
N TRP A 385 -22.39 9.52 41.28
CA TRP A 385 -21.06 10.10 41.49
C TRP A 385 -19.98 9.07 41.87
N ARG A 386 -20.36 7.88 42.36
CA ARG A 386 -19.43 6.75 42.59
C ARG A 386 -19.15 5.93 41.32
N MET A 387 -19.97 6.08 40.29
CA MET A 387 -19.80 5.39 39.00
C MET A 387 -18.76 6.04 38.08
N LEU A 388 -18.24 7.21 38.44
CA LEU A 388 -17.32 8.01 37.61
C LEU A 388 -15.85 7.55 37.71
N GLY A 389 -15.51 6.65 38.64
CA GLY A 389 -14.12 6.25 38.93
C GLY A 389 -13.75 4.81 38.55
N GLU A 390 -14.71 3.97 38.16
CA GLU A 390 -14.51 2.53 37.84
C GLU A 390 -14.57 2.26 36.32
N THR A 391 -14.10 3.18 35.48
CA THR A 391 -13.78 2.84 34.09
C THR A 391 -12.46 2.08 34.08
N ASP A 392 -12.52 0.76 34.23
CA ASP A 392 -11.34 -0.10 34.15
C ASP A 392 -10.72 -0.08 32.72
N PRO A 393 -9.38 -0.21 32.64
CA PRO A 393 -8.56 0.02 31.44
C PRO A 393 -8.40 -1.24 30.58
N GLU A 394 -9.50 -1.84 30.10
CA GLU A 394 -9.40 -2.95 29.13
C GLU A 394 -10.47 -2.87 28.03
N GLY A 395 -10.04 -2.40 26.85
CA GLY A 395 -10.45 -3.04 25.60
C GLY A 395 -11.56 -2.35 24.79
N GLU A 396 -11.16 -1.35 24.03
CA GLU A 396 -11.32 -1.25 22.56
C GLU A 396 -12.08 -2.40 21.83
N ILE A 397 -13.37 -2.65 22.10
CA ILE A 397 -14.19 -3.50 21.21
C ILE A 397 -15.64 -3.02 21.21
N PHE A 398 -15.91 -1.75 20.93
CA PHE A 398 -17.11 -1.29 20.22
C PHE A 398 -16.77 0.09 19.66
N GLY A 399 -16.41 0.12 18.37
CA GLY A 399 -16.05 1.35 17.69
C GLY A 399 -17.19 2.35 17.72
N SER A 400 -16.85 3.58 18.10
CA SER A 400 -17.71 4.76 18.15
C SER A 400 -18.95 4.58 19.01
N ASP A 401 -18.97 5.23 20.16
CA ASP A 401 -20.12 5.32 21.04
C ASP A 401 -21.37 5.66 20.19
N PRO A 402 -22.38 4.76 20.10
CA PRO A 402 -23.62 5.06 19.40
C PRO A 402 -24.24 6.36 19.91
N LEU A 403 -23.94 6.74 21.15
CA LEU A 403 -24.33 7.99 21.78
C LEU A 403 -23.68 9.22 21.13
N GLU A 404 -22.40 9.18 20.73
CA GLU A 404 -21.73 10.31 20.04
C GLU A 404 -22.28 10.51 18.63
N MET A 405 -22.57 9.41 17.92
CA MET A 405 -23.17 9.47 16.59
C MET A 405 -24.64 9.94 16.66
N LEU A 406 -25.37 9.53 17.70
CA LEU A 406 -26.73 9.99 17.97
C LEU A 406 -26.75 11.45 18.46
N GLU A 407 -25.78 11.91 19.26
CA GLU A 407 -25.64 13.31 19.67
C GLU A 407 -25.21 14.22 18.51
N ALA A 408 -24.42 13.70 17.56
CA ALA A 408 -24.07 14.41 16.33
C ALA A 408 -25.27 14.55 15.38
N GLU A 409 -26.12 13.52 15.26
CA GLU A 409 -27.35 13.56 14.44
C GLU A 409 -28.53 14.29 15.12
N LEU A 410 -28.69 14.13 16.44
CA LEU A 410 -29.75 14.77 17.25
C LEU A 410 -29.32 16.12 17.86
N GLY A 411 -28.07 16.54 17.69
CA GLY A 411 -27.55 17.83 18.19
C GLY A 411 -28.24 19.07 17.62
N GLY A 412 -29.19 18.90 16.70
CA GLY A 412 -30.12 19.93 16.19
C GLY A 412 -31.58 19.74 16.60
N LEU A 413 -31.93 18.71 17.38
CA LEU A 413 -33.30 18.30 17.70
C LEU A 413 -33.46 18.08 19.22
N TYR A 414 -33.26 19.14 20.00
CA TYR A 414 -33.91 19.22 21.31
C TYR A 414 -34.68 20.53 21.44
N VAL A 415 -35.97 20.45 21.13
CA VAL A 415 -36.98 21.45 21.46
C VAL A 415 -37.92 20.81 22.48
N GLY A 416 -37.75 21.20 23.74
CA GLY A 416 -38.80 21.21 24.77
C GLY A 416 -39.46 19.88 25.16
N GLY A 417 -38.92 19.24 26.20
CA GLY A 417 -39.59 18.96 27.48
C GLY A 417 -40.86 18.09 27.53
N GLY A 418 -40.80 17.06 28.37
CA GLY A 418 -41.96 16.40 28.99
C GLY A 418 -41.51 15.48 30.11
N ALA A 419 -41.78 15.87 31.36
CA ALA A 419 -41.69 15.02 32.54
C ALA A 419 -42.88 14.04 32.61
N TRP A 420 -42.75 13.03 33.49
CA TRP A 420 -43.75 12.13 34.09
C TRP A 420 -43.83 10.69 33.58
N THR A 421 -43.30 9.78 34.41
CA THR A 421 -43.81 8.45 34.83
C THR A 421 -42.97 8.10 36.09
N ASP A 422 -43.45 7.89 37.31
CA ASP A 422 -44.75 7.89 37.99
C ASP A 422 -44.59 8.61 39.36
#